data_AF-G3W527-F1
#
_entry.id   AF-G3W527-F1
#
_cell.length_a   1.000
_cell.length_b   1.000
_cell.length_c   1.000
_cell.angle_alpha   90.00
_cell.angle_beta   90.00
_cell.angle_gamma   90.00
#
_symmetry.space_group_name_H-M   'P 1'
#
loop_
_entity.id
_entity.type
_entity.pdbx_description
1 polymer ?
#
loop_
_entity_poly.entity_id
_entity_poly.type
_entity_poly.pdbx_seq_one_letter_code
_entity_poly.pdbx_strand_id
1 'polypeptide(L)'
;MDERWWEGHLALDIHCTLREKELKLPVYKAQSPLLESRRYFVDLVSVLSNHCKICPTARHLAVYLLDLFMDRYNVTAKQLHIVAIACFLLASKFEEKEDRVPKLEQMNSLGLLCNHQLVLSKKELLQTELLLLEAFGWNLCMPTPAHYVDYYLLFSLGEKDLCNNWPIFSFSKTKGFLEKYAHYFLEISLQDHIFHSFPPSMVAAACIGASRICLQLSPTWPRDLERISHYSMEQISSCVKVMLLAFDSDFKDSNKVKNQPLTLQPQVLVPSTHQAPTQVLFQQPAFHHPLSQPPATLPHIQAPVQDLCSAYRDTLQPHQSGSLLSGSTGPSLYHPYSALQPSAVQAVTIPGPLPRQIGAEARHCISMAYGSSYFSGHHSFPAGCFDR
;
A
#
# COMPACT_ATOMS: atom_id res chain seq x y z
N MET A 1 15.88 -21.15 -6.77
CA MET A 1 14.62 -20.58 -6.27
C MET A 1 14.93 -20.23 -4.84
N ASP A 2 15.07 -18.95 -4.51
CA ASP A 2 15.44 -18.57 -3.14
C ASP A 2 14.25 -18.85 -2.24
N GLU A 3 14.51 -19.57 -1.16
CA GLU A 3 13.53 -19.94 -0.16
C GLU A 3 12.95 -18.67 0.47
N ARG A 4 11.61 -18.59 0.54
CA ARG A 4 10.94 -17.48 1.23
C ARG A 4 11.34 -17.54 2.69
N TRP A 5 11.83 -16.43 3.24
CA TRP A 5 12.41 -16.45 4.60
C TRP A 5 11.42 -16.94 5.66
N TRP A 6 10.12 -16.69 5.47
CA TRP A 6 9.06 -17.10 6.39
C TRP A 6 8.72 -18.60 6.34
N GLU A 7 9.16 -19.32 5.31
CA GLU A 7 9.00 -20.77 5.19
C GLU A 7 10.23 -21.54 5.74
N GLY A 8 11.34 -20.83 5.99
CA GLY A 8 12.60 -21.42 6.44
C GLY A 8 12.71 -21.64 7.95
N HIS A 9 13.70 -22.44 8.36
CA HIS A 9 13.97 -22.76 9.76
C HIS A 9 14.33 -21.55 10.64
N LEU A 10 14.80 -20.44 10.04
CA LEU A 10 15.13 -19.19 10.73
C LEU A 10 13.94 -18.21 10.82
N ALA A 11 12.74 -18.58 10.35
CA ALA A 11 11.60 -17.68 10.28
C ALA A 11 11.26 -17.00 11.62
N LEU A 12 11.34 -17.75 12.73
CA LEU A 12 11.10 -17.20 14.06
C LEU A 12 12.17 -16.18 14.47
N ASP A 13 13.46 -16.49 14.24
CA ASP A 13 14.56 -15.59 14.59
C ASP A 13 14.53 -14.29 13.76
N ILE A 14 14.17 -14.42 12.47
CA ILE A 14 13.97 -13.28 11.57
C ILE A 14 12.78 -12.44 12.06
N HIS A 15 11.65 -13.07 12.41
CA HIS A 15 10.49 -12.37 12.96
C HIS A 15 10.84 -11.62 14.25
N CYS A 16 11.52 -12.26 15.21
CA CYS A 16 12.02 -11.62 16.43
C CYS A 16 12.93 -10.41 16.12
N THR A 17 13.86 -10.57 15.18
CA THR A 17 14.76 -9.49 14.74
C THR A 17 13.99 -8.32 14.12
N LEU A 18 12.96 -8.59 13.31
CA LEU A 18 12.09 -7.55 12.76
C LEU A 18 11.35 -6.82 13.88
N ARG A 19 10.82 -7.54 14.88
CA ARG A 19 10.15 -6.96 16.05
C ARG A 19 11.09 -6.09 16.89
N GLU A 20 12.35 -6.48 17.07
CA GLU A 20 13.34 -5.65 17.76
C GLU A 20 13.67 -4.36 16.99
N LYS A 21 13.74 -4.43 15.66
CA LYS A 21 13.95 -3.26 14.79
C LYS A 21 12.74 -2.33 14.76
N GLU A 22 11.53 -2.88 14.81
CA GLU A 22 10.28 -2.14 14.92
C GLU A 22 10.27 -1.19 16.12
N LEU A 23 10.79 -1.62 17.28
CA LEU A 23 10.89 -0.79 18.48
C LEU A 23 11.81 0.44 18.34
N LYS A 24 12.69 0.43 17.33
CA LYS A 24 13.66 1.49 17.05
C LYS A 24 13.24 2.36 15.87
N LEU A 25 12.02 2.17 15.35
CA LEU A 25 11.53 2.95 14.22
C LEU A 25 11.41 4.44 14.57
N PRO A 26 11.72 5.32 13.61
CA PRO A 26 11.37 6.73 13.66
C PRO A 26 9.95 7.03 14.11
N VAL A 27 9.79 7.98 15.04
CA VAL A 27 8.49 8.55 15.35
C VAL A 27 8.00 9.39 14.16
N TYR A 28 6.78 9.11 13.70
CA TYR A 28 6.07 9.88 12.69
C TYR A 28 5.03 10.79 13.35
N LYS A 29 5.08 12.10 13.05
CA LYS A 29 4.23 13.12 13.70
C LYS A 29 3.07 13.61 12.84
N ALA A 30 3.06 13.26 11.55
CA ALA A 30 2.09 13.75 10.57
C ALA A 30 1.98 15.29 10.53
N GLN A 31 3.10 16.00 10.64
CA GLN A 31 3.14 17.47 10.74
C GLN A 31 3.48 18.16 9.40
N SER A 32 3.73 17.39 8.34
CA SER A 32 4.11 17.94 7.04
C SER A 32 3.00 18.81 6.44
N PRO A 33 3.30 20.02 5.94
CA PRO A 33 2.31 20.82 5.21
C PRO A 33 1.89 20.19 3.87
N LEU A 34 2.64 19.18 3.39
CA LEU A 34 2.35 18.47 2.14
C LEU A 34 1.58 17.15 2.35
N LEU A 35 1.06 16.92 3.56
CA LEU A 35 0.32 15.70 3.88
C LEU A 35 -0.93 15.51 3.02
N GLU A 36 -1.60 16.59 2.62
CA GLU A 36 -2.75 16.54 1.69
C GLU A 36 -2.35 16.00 0.30
N SER A 37 -1.10 16.22 -0.12
CA SER A 37 -0.56 15.70 -1.38
C SER A 37 -0.01 14.28 -1.27
N ARG A 38 0.07 13.71 -0.06
CA ARG A 38 0.65 12.37 0.19
C ARG A 38 -0.01 11.30 -0.67
N ARG A 39 -1.35 11.28 -0.74
CA ARG A 39 -2.11 10.26 -1.47
C ARG A 39 -1.69 10.18 -2.94
N TYR A 40 -1.49 11.33 -3.58
CA TYR A 40 -0.97 11.39 -4.95
C TYR A 40 0.40 10.70 -5.09
N PHE A 41 1.32 10.91 -4.16
CA PHE A 41 2.64 10.28 -4.22
C PHE A 41 2.62 8.79 -3.86
N VAL A 42 1.73 8.37 -2.96
CA VAL A 42 1.50 6.93 -2.71
C VAL A 42 0.96 6.25 -3.96
N ASP A 43 0.03 6.88 -4.66
CA ASP A 43 -0.50 6.38 -5.93
C ASP A 43 0.58 6.35 -7.01
N LEU A 44 1.42 7.38 -7.11
CA LEU A 44 2.58 7.40 -7.99
C LEU A 44 3.51 6.21 -7.73
N VAL A 45 3.92 5.99 -6.48
CA VAL A 45 4.77 4.87 -6.08
C VAL A 45 4.10 3.53 -6.40
N SER A 46 2.79 3.42 -6.19
CA SER A 46 2.02 2.21 -6.49
C SER A 46 1.98 1.91 -7.99
N VAL A 47 1.78 2.93 -8.84
CA VAL A 47 1.83 2.81 -10.30
C VAL A 47 3.21 2.37 -10.77
N LEU A 48 4.27 3.02 -10.27
CA LEU A 48 5.66 2.65 -10.59
C LEU A 48 5.96 1.22 -10.16
N SER A 49 5.60 0.85 -8.94
CA SER A 49 5.79 -0.49 -8.40
C SER A 49 5.08 -1.55 -9.24
N ASN A 50 3.85 -1.29 -9.68
CA ASN A 50 3.08 -2.24 -10.49
C ASN A 50 3.67 -2.39 -11.89
N HIS A 51 4.10 -1.29 -12.51
CA HIS A 51 4.74 -1.34 -13.82
C HIS A 51 6.10 -2.07 -13.77
N CYS A 52 6.90 -1.79 -12.74
CA CYS A 52 8.20 -2.42 -12.54
C CYS A 52 8.12 -3.81 -11.89
N LYS A 53 6.92 -4.24 -11.45
CA LYS A 53 6.67 -5.51 -10.76
C LYS A 53 7.53 -5.71 -9.49
N ILE A 54 7.70 -4.62 -8.75
CA ILE A 54 8.45 -4.57 -7.50
C ILE A 54 7.64 -5.21 -6.37
N CYS A 55 8.34 -5.81 -5.41
CA CYS A 55 7.77 -6.51 -4.27
C CYS A 55 7.04 -5.56 -3.30
N PRO A 56 6.04 -6.06 -2.55
CA PRO A 56 5.34 -5.25 -1.56
C PRO A 56 6.25 -4.65 -0.48
N THR A 57 7.32 -5.33 -0.07
CA THR A 57 8.25 -4.81 0.96
C THR A 57 8.96 -3.55 0.49
N ALA A 58 9.47 -3.54 -0.74
CA ALA A 58 10.06 -2.35 -1.39
C ALA A 58 9.05 -1.21 -1.55
N ARG A 59 7.82 -1.51 -2.01
CA ARG A 59 6.76 -0.49 -2.15
C ARG A 59 6.44 0.16 -0.81
N HIS A 60 6.24 -0.64 0.23
CA HIS A 60 5.94 -0.14 1.57
C HIS A 60 7.10 0.66 2.15
N LEU A 61 8.34 0.17 1.97
CA LEU A 61 9.53 0.89 2.42
C LEU A 61 9.68 2.23 1.70
N ALA A 62 9.42 2.30 0.40
CA ALA A 62 9.45 3.54 -0.37
C ALA A 62 8.51 4.62 0.19
N VAL A 63 7.25 4.24 0.45
CA VAL A 63 6.26 5.15 1.05
C VAL A 63 6.66 5.52 2.48
N TYR A 64 7.15 4.57 3.27
CA TYR A 64 7.60 4.83 4.63
C TYR A 64 8.74 5.85 4.68
N LEU A 65 9.75 5.71 3.80
CA LEU A 65 10.83 6.68 3.66
C LEU A 65 10.31 8.05 3.20
N LEU A 66 9.39 8.08 2.23
CA LEU A 66 8.77 9.32 1.78
C LEU A 66 8.05 10.05 2.92
N ASP A 67 7.21 9.34 3.69
CA ASP A 67 6.44 9.89 4.80
C ASP A 67 7.35 10.48 5.87
N LEU A 68 8.38 9.73 6.30
CA LEU A 68 9.33 10.20 7.29
C LEU A 68 10.14 11.40 6.80
N PHE A 69 10.50 11.44 5.52
CA PHE A 69 11.22 12.57 4.95
C PHE A 69 10.33 13.83 4.91
N MET A 70 9.08 13.69 4.46
CA MET A 70 8.10 14.78 4.45
C MET A 70 7.79 15.32 5.86
N ASP A 71 7.80 14.45 6.87
CA ASP A 71 7.50 14.80 8.26
C ASP A 71 8.64 15.60 8.95
N ARG A 72 9.88 15.31 8.55
CA ARG A 72 11.10 15.87 9.14
C ARG A 72 11.65 17.09 8.40
N TYR A 73 11.44 17.17 7.09
CA TYR A 73 12.07 18.17 6.23
C TYR A 73 11.04 18.99 5.47
N ASN A 74 11.32 20.29 5.32
CA ASN A 74 10.52 21.18 4.48
C ASN A 74 10.91 21.01 3.02
N VAL A 75 10.09 20.25 2.28
CA VAL A 75 10.27 19.98 0.85
C VAL A 75 9.26 20.80 0.06
N THR A 76 9.62 21.29 -1.12
CA THR A 76 8.64 21.91 -2.02
C THR A 76 7.89 20.85 -2.83
N ALA A 77 6.65 21.09 -3.22
CA ALA A 77 5.86 20.15 -4.03
C ALA A 77 6.56 19.71 -5.33
N LYS A 78 7.36 20.61 -5.94
CA LYS A 78 8.17 20.32 -7.12
C LYS A 78 9.28 19.30 -6.83
N GLN A 79 10.00 19.48 -5.74
CA GLN A 79 11.07 18.56 -5.32
C GLN A 79 10.51 17.20 -4.90
N LEU A 80 9.29 17.17 -4.37
CA LEU A 80 8.68 15.96 -3.80
C LEU A 80 8.51 14.83 -4.82
N HIS A 81 8.35 15.14 -6.12
CA HIS A 81 8.32 14.12 -7.18
C HIS A 81 9.64 13.35 -7.29
N ILE A 82 10.77 14.06 -7.27
CA ILE A 82 12.10 13.46 -7.38
C ILE A 82 12.42 12.69 -6.10
N VAL A 83 12.03 13.24 -4.94
CA VAL A 83 12.13 12.56 -3.65
C VAL A 83 11.35 11.24 -3.64
N ALA A 84 10.10 11.25 -4.10
CA ALA A 84 9.27 10.03 -4.16
C ALA A 84 9.89 8.95 -5.06
N ILE A 85 10.42 9.33 -6.22
CA ILE A 85 11.10 8.40 -7.14
C ILE A 85 12.42 7.90 -6.53
N ALA A 86 13.18 8.77 -5.86
CA ALA A 86 14.41 8.38 -5.17
C ALA A 86 14.13 7.43 -3.99
N CYS A 87 13.09 7.67 -3.18
CA CYS A 87 12.64 6.74 -2.14
C CYS A 87 12.26 5.37 -2.74
N PHE A 88 11.54 5.36 -3.86
CA PHE A 88 11.17 4.14 -4.59
C PHE A 88 12.40 3.36 -5.07
N LEU A 89 13.40 4.03 -5.64
CA LEU A 89 14.62 3.39 -6.11
C LEU A 89 15.51 2.91 -4.97
N LEU A 90 15.65 3.67 -3.89
CA LEU A 90 16.40 3.24 -2.71
C LEU A 90 15.77 2.01 -2.07
N ALA A 91 14.45 2.01 -1.88
CA ALA A 91 13.74 0.86 -1.36
C ALA A 91 13.86 -0.35 -2.28
N SER A 92 13.76 -0.15 -3.60
CA SER A 92 13.99 -1.22 -4.59
C SER A 92 15.42 -1.76 -4.47
N LYS A 93 16.46 -0.92 -4.43
CA LYS A 93 17.85 -1.37 -4.25
C LYS A 93 18.08 -2.14 -2.95
N PHE A 94 17.30 -1.84 -1.91
CA PHE A 94 17.43 -2.45 -0.60
C PHE A 94 16.72 -3.81 -0.51
N GLU A 95 15.51 -3.92 -1.06
CA GLU A 95 14.63 -5.09 -0.91
C GLU A 95 14.67 -6.04 -2.11
N GLU A 96 15.04 -5.53 -3.29
CA GLU A 96 15.03 -6.30 -4.53
C GLU A 96 16.39 -6.90 -4.86
N LYS A 97 16.33 -7.98 -5.65
CA LYS A 97 17.51 -8.45 -6.36
C LYS A 97 17.95 -7.43 -7.40
N GLU A 98 19.25 -7.35 -7.61
CA GLU A 98 19.88 -6.37 -8.51
C GLU A 98 19.26 -6.35 -9.91
N ASP A 99 18.87 -7.51 -10.46
CA ASP A 99 18.26 -7.65 -11.78
C ASP A 99 16.82 -7.10 -11.85
N ARG A 100 16.13 -6.99 -10.71
CA ARG A 100 14.77 -6.44 -10.60
C ARG A 100 14.75 -4.96 -10.24
N VAL A 101 15.87 -4.37 -9.84
CA VAL A 101 15.96 -2.94 -9.49
C VAL A 101 15.66 -2.08 -10.72
N PRO A 102 14.68 -1.15 -10.66
CA PRO A 102 14.34 -0.31 -11.80
C PRO A 102 15.49 0.63 -12.18
N LYS A 103 15.69 0.84 -13.49
CA LYS A 103 16.72 1.73 -14.02
C LYS A 103 16.17 3.13 -14.29
N LEU A 104 17.05 4.14 -14.33
CA LEU A 104 16.70 5.53 -14.64
C LEU A 104 15.92 5.68 -15.95
N GLU A 105 16.30 4.93 -16.98
CA GLU A 105 15.62 4.96 -18.29
C GLU A 105 14.16 4.55 -18.17
N GLN A 106 13.87 3.53 -17.35
CA GLN A 106 12.50 3.11 -17.06
C GLN A 106 11.75 4.21 -16.30
N MET A 107 12.38 4.85 -15.30
CA MET A 107 11.74 5.96 -14.56
C MET A 107 11.39 7.13 -15.48
N ASN A 108 12.28 7.50 -16.40
CA ASN A 108 12.03 8.57 -17.37
C ASN A 108 10.95 8.20 -18.39
N SER A 109 10.89 6.94 -18.83
CA SER A 109 9.79 6.46 -19.67
C SER A 109 8.42 6.51 -18.96
N LEU A 110 8.41 6.31 -17.64
CA LEU A 110 7.22 6.33 -16.80
C LEU A 110 6.82 7.73 -16.33
N GLY A 111 7.77 8.67 -16.27
CA GLY A 111 7.49 10.09 -16.05
C GLY A 111 6.45 10.61 -17.05
N LEU A 112 6.51 10.12 -18.29
CA LEU A 112 5.51 10.42 -19.35
C LEU A 112 4.09 9.90 -19.02
N LEU A 113 3.96 8.80 -18.26
CA LEU A 113 2.66 8.24 -17.87
C LEU A 113 1.98 9.02 -16.74
N CYS A 114 2.74 9.78 -15.94
CA CYS A 114 2.23 10.48 -14.77
C CYS A 114 1.81 11.93 -15.07
N ASN A 115 1.57 12.26 -16.35
CA ASN A 115 1.14 13.58 -16.83
C ASN A 115 2.07 14.75 -16.44
N HIS A 116 3.31 14.46 -16.07
CA HIS A 116 4.33 15.44 -15.77
C HIS A 116 5.47 15.23 -16.77
N GLN A 117 5.92 16.26 -17.51
CA GLN A 117 7.19 16.16 -18.25
C GLN A 117 8.37 16.18 -17.28
N LEU A 118 8.44 15.20 -16.37
CA LEU A 118 9.53 15.01 -15.45
C LEU A 118 10.62 14.20 -16.14
N VAL A 119 11.62 14.90 -16.68
CA VAL A 119 12.84 14.28 -17.19
C VAL A 119 13.88 14.33 -16.08
N LEU A 120 14.12 13.20 -15.44
CA LEU A 120 15.12 13.08 -14.38
C LEU A 120 16.51 12.96 -14.99
N SER A 121 17.41 13.83 -14.54
CA SER A 121 18.83 13.66 -14.83
C SER A 121 19.46 12.65 -13.86
N LYS A 122 20.43 11.86 -14.33
CA LYS A 122 21.19 10.93 -13.48
C LYS A 122 21.82 11.65 -12.29
N LYS A 123 22.34 12.87 -12.50
CA LYS A 123 22.99 13.66 -11.47
C LYS A 123 22.02 14.05 -10.35
N GLU A 124 20.87 14.60 -10.72
CA GLU A 124 19.84 15.04 -9.76
C GLU A 124 19.28 13.88 -8.94
N LEU A 125 19.04 12.74 -9.60
CA LEU A 125 18.57 11.54 -8.93
C LEU A 125 19.59 11.00 -7.92
N LEU A 126 20.86 10.86 -8.32
CA LEU A 126 21.93 10.40 -7.42
C LEU A 126 22.14 11.35 -6.24
N GLN A 127 22.06 12.66 -6.46
CA GLN A 127 22.14 13.65 -5.39
C GLN A 127 20.97 13.51 -4.40
N THR A 128 19.76 13.24 -4.91
CA THR A 128 18.58 13.04 -4.07
C THR A 128 18.65 11.72 -3.30
N GLU A 129 19.14 10.64 -3.92
CA GLU A 129 19.38 9.36 -3.23
C GLU A 129 20.41 9.51 -2.09
N LEU A 130 21.51 10.23 -2.35
CA LEU A 130 22.52 10.49 -1.32
C LEU A 130 21.95 11.33 -0.17
N LEU A 131 21.19 12.38 -0.48
CA LEU A 131 20.52 13.20 0.52
C LEU A 131 19.59 12.36 1.41
N LEU A 132 18.81 11.46 0.81
CA LEU A 132 17.92 10.57 1.58
C LEU A 132 18.72 9.62 2.47
N LEU A 133 19.78 9.00 1.94
CA LEU A 133 20.66 8.13 2.72
C LEU A 133 21.28 8.86 3.91
N GLU A 134 21.78 10.08 3.71
CA GLU A 134 22.29 10.93 4.78
C GLU A 134 21.19 11.28 5.80
N ALA A 135 20.00 11.65 5.33
CA ALA A 135 18.85 11.98 6.18
C ALA A 135 18.38 10.83 7.07
N PHE A 136 18.59 9.58 6.64
CA PHE A 136 18.28 8.37 7.41
C PHE A 136 19.51 7.76 8.10
N GLY A 137 20.66 8.42 8.08
CA GLY A 137 21.89 7.90 8.67
C GLY A 137 22.30 6.54 8.10
N TRP A 138 22.06 6.33 6.80
CA TRP A 138 22.28 5.08 6.06
C TRP A 138 21.50 3.86 6.59
N ASN A 139 20.53 4.06 7.49
CA ASN A 139 19.70 2.99 8.00
C ASN A 139 18.38 2.89 7.22
N LEU A 140 18.34 2.04 6.21
CA LEU A 140 17.11 1.70 5.47
C LEU A 140 16.41 0.45 6.02
N CYS A 141 16.98 -0.20 7.05
CA CYS A 141 16.44 -1.43 7.61
C CYS A 141 15.26 -1.13 8.55
N MET A 142 14.15 -0.69 7.96
CA MET A 142 12.95 -0.24 8.66
C MET A 142 11.80 -1.19 8.33
N PRO A 143 11.43 -2.11 9.25
CA PRO A 143 10.34 -3.05 9.02
C PRO A 143 9.03 -2.32 8.72
N THR A 144 8.31 -2.83 7.73
CA THR A 144 6.98 -2.35 7.31
C THR A 144 5.95 -3.48 7.45
N PRO A 145 4.64 -3.21 7.39
CA PRO A 145 3.63 -4.27 7.50
C PRO A 145 3.82 -5.40 6.47
N ALA A 146 4.33 -5.08 5.28
CA ALA A 146 4.63 -6.03 4.22
C ALA A 146 5.71 -7.05 4.62
N HIS A 147 6.57 -6.74 5.59
CA HIS A 147 7.56 -7.68 6.10
C HIS A 147 6.97 -8.75 7.02
N TYR A 148 5.73 -8.58 7.51
CA TYR A 148 5.13 -9.51 8.48
C TYR A 148 3.95 -10.30 7.90
N VAL A 149 3.25 -9.74 6.92
CA VAL A 149 1.96 -10.27 6.43
C VAL A 149 2.04 -11.72 5.97
N ASP A 150 3.06 -12.08 5.18
CA ASP A 150 3.20 -13.43 4.63
C ASP A 150 3.55 -14.46 5.70
N TYR A 151 4.36 -14.07 6.69
CA TYR A 151 4.64 -14.91 7.85
C TYR A 151 3.37 -15.18 8.66
N TYR A 152 2.52 -14.17 8.87
CA TYR A 152 1.25 -14.35 9.57
C TYR A 152 0.23 -15.13 8.74
N LEU A 153 0.25 -14.98 7.41
CA LEU A 153 -0.59 -15.75 6.50
C LEU A 153 -0.36 -17.26 6.62
N LEU A 154 0.86 -17.72 6.93
CA LEU A 154 1.13 -19.15 7.14
C LEU A 154 0.27 -19.78 8.24
N PHE A 155 -0.02 -19.01 9.30
CA PHE A 155 -0.79 -19.45 10.47
C PHE A 155 -2.23 -18.94 10.46
N SER A 156 -2.64 -18.31 9.36
CA SER A 156 -3.89 -17.58 9.27
C SER A 156 -5.11 -18.43 8.96
N LEU A 157 -4.97 -19.73 8.69
CA LEU A 157 -6.08 -20.65 8.46
C LEU A 157 -5.78 -22.01 9.10
N GLY A 158 -6.62 -22.41 10.05
CA GLY A 158 -6.52 -23.71 10.73
C GLY A 158 -7.46 -24.76 10.14
N GLU A 159 -7.14 -26.05 10.31
CA GLU A 159 -7.99 -27.16 9.85
C GLU A 159 -9.36 -27.20 10.53
N LYS A 160 -9.44 -26.66 11.76
CA LYS A 160 -10.66 -26.61 12.57
C LYS A 160 -11.44 -25.31 12.40
N ASP A 161 -10.98 -24.41 11.54
CA ASP A 161 -11.67 -23.15 11.29
C ASP A 161 -13.00 -23.42 10.58
N LEU A 162 -13.99 -22.60 10.91
CA LEU A 162 -15.30 -22.60 10.28
C LEU A 162 -15.43 -21.37 9.38
N CYS A 163 -16.15 -21.49 8.28
CA CYS A 163 -16.56 -20.40 7.40
C CYS A 163 -18.08 -20.30 7.42
N ASN A 164 -18.64 -19.15 7.78
CA ASN A 164 -20.09 -18.97 7.99
C ASN A 164 -20.68 -20.00 8.99
N ASN A 165 -19.92 -20.37 10.02
CA ASN A 165 -20.25 -21.45 10.98
C ASN A 165 -20.32 -22.87 10.40
N TRP A 166 -19.82 -23.08 9.18
CA TRP A 166 -19.73 -24.41 8.54
C TRP A 166 -18.29 -24.86 8.35
N PRO A 167 -18.01 -26.18 8.31
CA PRO A 167 -16.68 -26.67 7.99
C PRO A 167 -16.17 -26.16 6.63
N ILE A 168 -14.87 -25.87 6.56
CA ILE A 168 -14.26 -25.43 5.31
C ILE A 168 -14.11 -26.62 4.37
N PHE A 169 -14.91 -26.64 3.30
CA PHE A 169 -14.87 -27.72 2.29
C PHE A 169 -13.70 -27.60 1.31
N SER A 170 -13.09 -26.43 1.17
CA SER A 170 -11.98 -26.21 0.24
C SER A 170 -10.92 -25.31 0.85
N PHE A 171 -9.99 -25.92 1.59
CA PHE A 171 -8.92 -25.23 2.31
C PHE A 171 -8.09 -24.35 1.37
N SER A 172 -7.66 -24.88 0.22
CA SER A 172 -6.83 -24.14 -0.75
C SER A 172 -7.55 -22.92 -1.32
N LYS A 173 -8.86 -23.00 -1.58
CA LYS A 173 -9.64 -21.87 -2.08
C LYS A 173 -9.81 -20.80 -1.01
N THR A 174 -10.19 -21.20 0.21
CA THR A 174 -10.33 -20.27 1.34
C THR A 174 -9.01 -19.57 1.64
N LYS A 175 -7.91 -20.32 1.67
CA LYS A 175 -6.56 -19.76 1.84
C LYS A 175 -6.22 -18.76 0.73
N GLY A 176 -6.49 -19.09 -0.53
CA GLY A 176 -6.27 -18.16 -1.65
C GLY A 176 -7.12 -16.89 -1.59
N PHE A 177 -8.35 -16.94 -1.05
CA PHE A 177 -9.13 -15.72 -0.79
C PHE A 177 -8.56 -14.92 0.37
N LEU A 178 -8.13 -15.59 1.44
CA LEU A 178 -7.55 -14.96 2.62
C LEU A 178 -6.25 -14.22 2.27
N GLU A 179 -5.37 -14.84 1.47
CA GLU A 179 -4.17 -14.22 0.92
C GLU A 179 -4.51 -12.95 0.13
N LYS A 180 -5.52 -13.00 -0.75
CA LYS A 180 -5.95 -11.83 -1.53
C LYS A 180 -6.48 -10.70 -0.65
N TYR A 181 -7.32 -11.01 0.34
CA TYR A 181 -7.82 -10.00 1.27
C TYR A 181 -6.68 -9.40 2.10
N ALA A 182 -5.74 -10.22 2.58
CA ALA A 182 -4.64 -9.73 3.41
C ALA A 182 -3.75 -8.75 2.64
N HIS A 183 -3.40 -9.09 1.39
CA HIS A 183 -2.65 -8.20 0.51
C HIS A 183 -3.45 -6.95 0.10
N TYR A 184 -4.76 -7.07 -0.08
CA TYR A 184 -5.59 -5.91 -0.37
C TYR A 184 -5.66 -4.94 0.84
N PHE A 185 -5.83 -5.45 2.06
CA PHE A 185 -5.76 -4.63 3.27
C PHE A 185 -4.37 -4.05 3.51
N LEU A 186 -3.32 -4.78 3.12
CA LEU A 186 -1.96 -4.26 3.13
C LEU A 186 -1.84 -3.01 2.24
N GLU A 187 -2.39 -3.04 1.02
CA GLU A 187 -2.42 -1.87 0.14
C GLU A 187 -3.30 -0.73 0.70
N ILE A 188 -4.46 -1.04 1.31
CA ILE A 188 -5.26 -0.02 2.03
C ILE A 188 -4.42 0.66 3.12
N SER A 189 -3.65 -0.12 3.88
CA SER A 189 -2.84 0.41 4.97
C SER A 189 -1.78 1.42 4.51
N LEU A 190 -1.37 1.33 3.24
CA LEU A 190 -0.40 2.22 2.64
C LEU A 190 -0.99 3.60 2.29
N GLN A 191 -2.29 3.61 1.94
CA GLN A 191 -3.01 4.79 1.42
C GLN A 191 -3.30 5.85 2.47
N ASP A 192 -3.51 5.46 3.72
CA ASP A 192 -3.77 6.38 4.83
C ASP A 192 -2.60 6.40 5.83
N HIS A 193 -2.10 7.58 6.17
CA HIS A 193 -1.00 7.71 7.11
C HIS A 193 -1.41 7.40 8.56
N ILE A 194 -2.70 7.26 8.86
CA ILE A 194 -3.19 6.88 10.19
C ILE A 194 -2.56 5.57 10.69
N PHE A 195 -2.19 4.66 9.78
CA PHE A 195 -1.58 3.37 10.11
C PHE A 195 -0.17 3.49 10.69
N HIS A 196 0.50 4.65 10.56
CA HIS A 196 1.74 4.94 11.30
C HIS A 196 1.54 5.05 12.81
N SER A 197 0.29 5.22 13.27
CA SER A 197 -0.05 5.24 14.69
C SER A 197 0.01 3.85 15.34
N PHE A 198 0.17 2.80 14.53
CA PHE A 198 0.27 1.42 14.98
C PHE A 198 1.64 0.82 14.60
N PRO A 199 2.16 -0.12 15.39
CA PRO A 199 3.34 -0.87 14.99
C PRO A 199 3.11 -1.62 13.67
N PRO A 200 4.06 -1.63 12.71
CA PRO A 200 3.97 -2.41 11.48
C PRO A 200 3.48 -3.86 11.64
N SER A 201 3.94 -4.56 12.67
CA SER A 201 3.53 -5.92 13.03
C SER A 201 2.05 -5.99 13.42
N MET A 202 1.53 -4.97 14.11
CA MET A 202 0.11 -4.88 14.45
C MET A 202 -0.75 -4.59 13.21
N VAL A 203 -0.28 -3.72 12.30
CA VAL A 203 -0.96 -3.44 11.03
C VAL A 203 -1.06 -4.71 10.19
N ALA A 204 0.02 -5.49 10.09
CA ALA A 204 0.00 -6.77 9.39
C ALA A 204 -0.96 -7.78 10.04
N ALA A 205 -0.95 -7.89 11.37
CA ALA A 205 -1.91 -8.72 12.11
C ALA A 205 -3.37 -8.26 11.86
N ALA A 206 -3.60 -6.95 11.81
CA ALA A 206 -4.91 -6.37 11.50
C ALA A 206 -5.34 -6.66 10.05
N CYS A 207 -4.43 -6.73 9.08
CA CYS A 207 -4.74 -7.17 7.72
C CYS A 207 -5.29 -8.61 7.75
N ILE A 208 -4.67 -9.51 8.52
CA ILE A 208 -5.15 -10.89 8.68
C ILE A 208 -6.51 -10.91 9.38
N GLY A 209 -6.64 -10.19 10.50
CA GLY A 209 -7.89 -10.13 11.27
C GLY A 209 -9.07 -9.60 10.44
N ALA A 210 -8.87 -8.48 9.73
CA ALA A 210 -9.87 -7.93 8.81
C ALA A 210 -10.23 -8.92 7.69
N SER A 211 -9.24 -9.61 7.12
CA SER A 211 -9.47 -10.64 6.10
C SER A 211 -10.32 -11.79 6.62
N ARG A 212 -10.04 -12.27 7.84
CA ARG A 212 -10.82 -13.33 8.48
C ARG A 212 -12.25 -12.89 8.78
N ILE A 213 -12.46 -11.64 9.19
CA ILE A 213 -13.79 -11.05 9.38
C ILE A 213 -14.55 -11.01 8.05
N CYS A 214 -13.94 -10.51 6.98
CA CYS A 214 -14.58 -10.44 5.66
C CYS A 214 -14.96 -11.83 5.11
N LEU A 215 -14.17 -12.85 5.43
CA LEU A 215 -14.43 -14.24 5.06
C LEU A 215 -15.30 -15.00 6.08
N GLN A 216 -15.75 -14.33 7.15
CA GLN A 216 -16.57 -14.91 8.22
C GLN A 216 -15.93 -16.17 8.83
N LEU A 217 -14.62 -16.12 9.03
CA LEU A 217 -13.87 -17.22 9.61
C LEU A 217 -13.97 -17.19 11.14
N SER A 218 -14.21 -18.36 11.72
CA SER A 218 -14.30 -18.57 13.16
C SER A 218 -13.30 -19.63 13.62
N PRO A 219 -12.53 -19.40 14.70
CA PRO A 219 -12.50 -18.17 15.50
C PRO A 219 -11.91 -16.99 14.72
N THR A 220 -12.37 -15.76 14.95
CA THR A 220 -11.85 -14.58 14.23
C THR A 220 -10.35 -14.42 14.39
N TRP A 221 -9.83 -14.70 15.59
CA TRP A 221 -8.40 -14.72 15.90
C TRP A 221 -8.01 -16.07 16.53
N PRO A 222 -7.43 -17.01 15.75
CA PRO A 222 -6.95 -18.28 16.26
C PRO A 222 -5.76 -18.16 17.21
N ARG A 223 -5.62 -19.13 18.12
CA ARG A 223 -4.50 -19.20 19.08
C ARG A 223 -3.13 -19.25 18.41
N ASP A 224 -3.03 -19.83 17.21
CA ASP A 224 -1.76 -19.86 16.49
C ASP A 224 -1.33 -18.46 16.05
N LEU A 225 -2.27 -17.61 15.59
CA LEU A 225 -1.98 -16.22 15.27
C LEU A 225 -1.60 -15.43 16.53
N GLU A 226 -2.29 -15.64 17.64
CA GLU A 226 -1.93 -15.02 18.92
C GLU A 226 -0.52 -15.43 19.38
N ARG A 227 -0.18 -16.71 19.27
CA ARG A 227 1.13 -17.25 19.64
C ARG A 227 2.28 -16.67 18.82
N ILE A 228 2.13 -16.57 17.50
CA ILE A 228 3.20 -16.11 16.59
C ILE A 228 3.28 -14.59 16.49
N SER A 229 2.18 -13.86 16.69
CA SER A 229 2.18 -12.38 16.64
C SER A 229 2.36 -11.74 18.02
N HIS A 230 2.10 -12.47 19.10
CA HIS A 230 1.98 -11.96 20.47
C HIS A 230 0.90 -10.90 20.67
N TYR A 231 -0.10 -10.86 19.78
CA TYR A 231 -1.25 -10.00 19.93
C TYR A 231 -2.52 -10.81 20.13
N SER A 232 -3.33 -10.41 21.11
CA SER A 232 -4.71 -10.84 21.28
C SER A 232 -5.65 -10.06 20.34
N MET A 233 -6.89 -10.55 20.18
CA MET A 233 -7.91 -9.87 19.40
C MET A 233 -8.19 -8.45 19.93
N GLU A 234 -8.19 -8.29 21.26
CA GLU A 234 -8.43 -7.01 21.94
C GLU A 234 -7.36 -5.98 21.59
N GLN A 235 -6.08 -6.40 21.56
CA GLN A 235 -4.95 -5.53 21.23
C GLN A 235 -4.98 -5.06 19.77
N ILE A 236 -5.38 -5.91 18.83
CA ILE A 236 -5.45 -5.52 17.40
C ILE A 236 -6.78 -4.86 17.01
N SER A 237 -7.79 -4.91 17.89
CA SER A 237 -9.18 -4.51 17.57
C SER A 237 -9.29 -3.09 17.02
N SER A 238 -8.55 -2.13 17.59
CA SER A 238 -8.55 -0.74 17.12
C SER A 238 -7.98 -0.61 15.71
N CYS A 239 -6.87 -1.29 15.40
CA CYS A 239 -6.27 -1.28 14.07
C CYS A 239 -7.16 -1.98 13.04
N VAL A 240 -7.76 -3.12 13.40
CA VAL A 240 -8.75 -3.84 12.56
C VAL A 240 -9.95 -2.96 12.24
N LYS A 241 -10.46 -2.22 13.23
CA LYS A 241 -11.59 -1.31 13.04
C LYS A 241 -11.25 -0.20 12.04
N VAL A 242 -10.09 0.45 12.19
CA VAL A 242 -9.63 1.48 11.23
C VAL A 242 -9.49 0.89 9.82
N MET A 243 -8.94 -0.32 9.72
CA MET A 243 -8.78 -1.05 8.45
C MET A 243 -10.13 -1.29 7.75
N LEU A 244 -11.13 -1.79 8.48
CA LEU A 244 -12.46 -2.05 7.93
C LEU A 244 -13.21 -0.76 7.57
N LEU A 245 -13.02 0.33 8.33
CA LEU A 245 -13.59 1.63 7.99
C LEU A 245 -13.01 2.19 6.68
N ALA A 246 -11.71 2.03 6.47
CA ALA A 246 -11.05 2.42 5.22
C ALA A 246 -11.57 1.60 4.04
N PHE A 247 -11.77 0.30 4.22
CA PHE A 247 -12.38 -0.59 3.22
C PHE A 247 -13.80 -0.17 2.82
N ASP A 248 -14.67 0.10 3.80
CA ASP A 248 -16.04 0.55 3.53
C ASP A 248 -16.06 1.86 2.71
N SER A 249 -15.09 2.73 2.96
CA SER A 249 -14.96 4.02 2.29
C SER A 249 -14.51 3.85 0.83
N ASP A 250 -13.48 3.03 0.60
CA ASP A 250 -12.99 2.68 -0.74
C ASP A 250 -14.07 2.01 -1.62
N PHE A 251 -14.87 1.14 -0.99
CA PHE A 251 -15.98 0.48 -1.66
C PHE A 251 -17.10 1.45 -2.08
N LYS A 252 -17.44 2.41 -1.22
CA LYS A 252 -18.43 3.46 -1.52
C LYS A 252 -17.98 4.35 -2.66
N ASP A 253 -16.71 4.74 -2.68
CA ASP A 253 -16.17 5.60 -3.73
C ASP A 253 -16.11 4.87 -5.08
N SER A 254 -15.75 3.58 -5.07
CA SER A 254 -15.81 2.71 -6.25
C SER A 254 -17.21 2.60 -6.87
N ASN A 255 -18.26 2.61 -6.04
CA ASN A 255 -19.66 2.55 -6.51
C ASN A 255 -20.20 3.90 -7.00
N LYS A 256 -19.73 5.03 -6.46
CA LYS A 256 -20.09 6.37 -6.96
C LYS A 256 -19.57 6.60 -8.38
N VAL A 257 -18.33 6.18 -8.67
CA VAL A 257 -17.71 6.34 -9.99
C VAL A 257 -18.46 5.56 -11.07
N LYS A 258 -19.03 4.39 -10.73
CA LYS A 258 -19.82 3.58 -11.68
C LYS A 258 -21.21 4.16 -11.99
N ASN A 259 -21.73 5.06 -11.15
CA ASN A 259 -23.11 5.55 -11.22
C ASN A 259 -23.25 6.98 -11.79
N GLN A 260 -22.20 7.57 -12.37
CA GLN A 260 -22.30 8.87 -13.05
C GLN A 260 -22.77 8.69 -14.52
N PRO A 261 -23.88 9.32 -14.96
CA PRO A 261 -24.30 9.30 -16.36
C PRO A 261 -23.44 10.24 -17.22
N LEU A 262 -22.96 9.73 -18.36
CA LEU A 262 -22.30 10.51 -19.41
C LEU A 262 -23.31 11.48 -20.06
N THR A 263 -23.27 12.77 -19.71
CA THR A 263 -24.00 13.81 -20.45
C THR A 263 -23.30 14.12 -21.78
N LEU A 264 -23.84 13.57 -22.88
CA LEU A 264 -23.54 13.99 -24.24
C LEU A 264 -24.29 15.31 -24.54
N GLN A 265 -23.56 16.40 -24.75
CA GLN A 265 -24.13 17.63 -25.35
C GLN A 265 -24.23 17.46 -26.88
N PRO A 266 -25.34 17.86 -27.54
CA PRO A 266 -25.45 17.77 -29.00
C PRO A 266 -24.72 18.93 -29.68
N GLN A 267 -23.83 18.63 -30.62
CA GLN A 267 -23.22 19.61 -31.53
C GLN A 267 -24.18 19.95 -32.68
N VAL A 268 -24.36 21.25 -32.93
CA VAL A 268 -25.11 21.82 -34.06
C VAL A 268 -24.24 21.74 -35.33
N LEU A 269 -24.80 21.17 -36.39
CA LEU A 269 -24.17 20.94 -37.70
C LEU A 269 -24.25 22.22 -38.56
N VAL A 270 -23.12 22.72 -39.06
CA VAL A 270 -23.05 23.71 -40.15
C VAL A 270 -22.17 23.12 -41.28
N PRO A 271 -22.62 23.07 -42.55
CA PRO A 271 -21.87 22.43 -43.62
C PRO A 271 -21.11 23.43 -44.51
N SER A 272 -19.89 23.10 -44.93
CA SER A 272 -19.24 23.70 -46.08
C SER A 272 -18.22 22.79 -46.78
N THR A 273 -18.65 22.31 -47.95
CA THR A 273 -17.97 22.23 -49.26
C THR A 273 -16.57 21.62 -49.44
N HIS A 274 -16.56 20.56 -50.24
CA HIS A 274 -15.42 19.90 -50.89
C HIS A 274 -14.63 20.79 -51.86
N GLN A 275 -13.32 20.52 -51.99
CA GLN A 275 -12.64 20.24 -53.27
C GLN A 275 -11.30 19.51 -53.04
N ALA A 276 -11.12 18.40 -53.75
CA ALA A 276 -9.88 17.62 -53.96
C ALA A 276 -9.40 17.87 -55.42
N PRO A 277 -8.22 17.44 -55.94
CA PRO A 277 -7.56 16.13 -55.76
C PRO A 277 -6.01 16.22 -55.56
N THR A 278 -5.29 15.19 -55.11
CA THR A 278 -4.69 14.13 -55.96
C THR A 278 -3.91 13.17 -55.06
N GLN A 279 -4.02 11.87 -55.35
CA GLN A 279 -3.50 10.76 -54.56
C GLN A 279 -1.99 10.57 -54.68
N VAL A 280 -1.34 10.17 -53.58
CA VAL A 280 -0.26 9.18 -53.62
C VAL A 280 -0.49 8.19 -52.48
N LEU A 281 -0.68 6.94 -52.90
CA LEU A 281 -0.97 5.75 -52.10
C LEU A 281 0.28 5.37 -51.28
N PHE A 282 0.22 5.48 -49.95
CA PHE A 282 1.14 4.76 -49.05
C PHE A 282 0.29 4.01 -48.04
N GLN A 283 0.15 2.71 -48.29
CA GLN A 283 -0.64 1.77 -47.50
C GLN A 283 0.20 1.32 -46.29
N GLN A 284 -0.12 1.81 -45.09
CA GLN A 284 0.37 1.22 -43.85
C GLN A 284 -0.52 0.01 -43.48
N PRO A 285 0.05 -1.12 -43.04
CA PRO A 285 -0.76 -2.26 -42.61
C PRO A 285 -1.44 -1.94 -41.27
N ALA A 286 -2.77 -1.97 -41.28
CA ALA A 286 -3.59 -2.02 -40.08
C ALA A 286 -3.43 -3.41 -39.43
N PHE A 287 -2.61 -3.51 -38.38
CA PHE A 287 -2.71 -4.62 -37.45
C PHE A 287 -3.96 -4.40 -36.58
N HIS A 288 -5.10 -4.88 -37.07
CA HIS A 288 -6.26 -5.15 -36.24
C HIS A 288 -5.94 -6.39 -35.38
N HIS A 289 -5.47 -6.17 -34.15
CA HIS A 289 -5.59 -7.20 -33.12
C HIS A 289 -6.94 -7.04 -32.40
N PRO A 290 -7.75 -8.11 -32.31
CA PRO A 290 -9.01 -8.05 -31.60
C PRO A 290 -8.74 -7.83 -30.11
N LEU A 291 -9.40 -6.82 -29.54
CA LEU A 291 -9.57 -6.64 -28.10
C LEU A 291 -10.02 -7.97 -27.50
N SER A 292 -9.09 -8.64 -26.83
CA SER A 292 -9.37 -9.83 -26.06
C SER A 292 -10.24 -9.40 -24.88
N GLN A 293 -11.48 -9.88 -24.86
CA GLN A 293 -12.39 -9.72 -23.73
C GLN A 293 -11.69 -10.16 -22.45
N PRO A 294 -11.76 -9.39 -21.34
CA PRO A 294 -11.23 -9.86 -20.06
C PRO A 294 -12.01 -11.09 -19.62
N PRO A 295 -11.36 -12.18 -19.17
CA PRO A 295 -12.06 -13.32 -18.62
C PRO A 295 -12.73 -12.93 -17.30
N ALA A 296 -13.93 -13.48 -17.13
CA ALA A 296 -14.84 -13.44 -15.99
C ALA A 296 -14.30 -12.83 -14.67
N THR A 297 -14.94 -11.73 -14.30
CA THR A 297 -15.12 -11.16 -12.96
C THR A 297 -15.04 -12.18 -11.83
N LEU A 298 -14.28 -11.82 -10.77
CA LEU A 298 -14.45 -12.38 -9.42
C LEU A 298 -15.95 -12.42 -9.07
N PRO A 299 -16.46 -13.50 -8.45
CA PRO A 299 -17.85 -13.56 -8.04
C PRO A 299 -18.14 -12.42 -7.06
N HIS A 300 -19.16 -11.65 -7.42
CA HIS A 300 -19.70 -10.51 -6.72
C HIS A 300 -20.32 -10.94 -5.38
N ILE A 301 -19.54 -10.94 -4.30
CA ILE A 301 -20.03 -11.21 -2.93
C ILE A 301 -20.17 -9.87 -2.22
N GLN A 302 -21.28 -9.16 -2.44
CA GLN A 302 -21.44 -7.77 -1.99
C GLN A 302 -22.42 -7.55 -0.83
N ALA A 303 -23.24 -8.54 -0.44
CA ALA A 303 -24.27 -8.33 0.58
C ALA A 303 -23.87 -8.79 2.02
N PRO A 304 -23.43 -10.04 2.26
CA PRO A 304 -23.29 -10.54 3.63
C PRO A 304 -22.04 -10.01 4.37
N VAL A 305 -21.03 -9.51 3.64
CA VAL A 305 -19.80 -8.95 4.23
C VAL A 305 -20.04 -7.56 4.81
N GLN A 306 -20.94 -6.77 4.21
CA GLN A 306 -21.29 -5.41 4.67
C GLN A 306 -22.01 -5.43 6.02
N ASP A 307 -22.99 -6.32 6.17
CA ASP A 307 -23.76 -6.47 7.41
C ASP A 307 -22.87 -6.95 8.56
N LEU A 308 -21.86 -7.78 8.30
CA LEU A 308 -20.96 -8.28 9.32
C LEU A 308 -19.82 -7.32 9.68
N CYS A 309 -19.26 -6.57 8.74
CA CYS A 309 -18.35 -5.45 9.06
C CYS A 309 -19.06 -4.38 9.89
N SER A 310 -20.36 -4.16 9.61
CA SER A 310 -21.22 -3.26 10.38
C SER A 310 -21.58 -3.83 11.75
N ALA A 311 -21.95 -5.11 11.85
CA ALA A 311 -22.24 -5.76 13.14
C ALA A 311 -20.99 -5.91 14.03
N TYR A 312 -19.82 -6.14 13.42
CA TYR A 312 -18.54 -6.15 14.13
C TYR A 312 -18.17 -4.75 14.66
N ARG A 313 -18.55 -3.68 13.94
CA ARG A 313 -18.42 -2.30 14.43
C ARG A 313 -19.31 -2.04 15.63
N ASP A 314 -20.56 -2.52 15.60
CA ASP A 314 -21.55 -2.31 16.67
C ASP A 314 -21.20 -3.07 17.95
N THR A 315 -20.60 -4.26 17.82
CA THR A 315 -20.13 -5.07 18.97
C THR A 315 -18.86 -4.51 19.63
N LEU A 316 -18.09 -3.66 18.96
CA LEU A 316 -16.90 -3.00 19.50
C LEU A 316 -17.16 -1.58 20.05
N GLN A 317 -18.39 -1.07 20.01
CA GLN A 317 -18.72 0.16 20.74
C GLN A 317 -18.87 -0.17 22.23
N PRO A 318 -18.17 0.53 23.15
CA PRO A 318 -18.45 0.37 24.57
C PRO A 318 -19.90 0.80 24.81
N HIS A 319 -20.71 -0.08 25.39
CA HIS A 319 -22.07 0.21 25.80
C HIS A 319 -22.10 1.53 26.58
N GLN A 320 -22.62 2.61 25.98
CA GLN A 320 -23.12 3.75 26.72
C GLN A 320 -24.42 3.33 27.40
N SER A 321 -24.30 2.64 28.52
CA SER A 321 -25.42 2.44 29.43
C SER A 321 -25.60 3.72 30.26
N GLY A 322 -26.82 4.24 30.23
CA GLY A 322 -27.19 5.55 30.75
C GLY A 322 -26.86 5.77 32.23
N SER A 323 -26.51 7.03 32.49
CA SER A 323 -26.60 7.80 33.73
C SER A 323 -27.37 7.15 34.89
N LEU A 324 -26.66 6.77 35.96
CA LEU A 324 -27.14 6.93 37.33
C LEU A 324 -25.99 7.40 38.24
N LEU A 325 -26.28 8.45 39.01
CA LEU A 325 -25.41 9.17 39.94
C LEU A 325 -25.05 8.30 41.16
N SER A 326 -23.77 8.34 41.58
CA SER A 326 -23.39 8.39 43.01
C SER A 326 -21.87 8.62 43.13
N GLY A 327 -21.47 9.55 43.99
CA GLY A 327 -20.07 9.92 44.22
C GLY A 327 -19.41 9.15 45.35
N SER A 328 -18.07 9.06 45.32
CA SER A 328 -17.20 9.29 46.48
C SER A 328 -15.71 9.31 46.09
N THR A 329 -15.05 10.41 46.44
CA THR A 329 -13.66 10.62 46.90
C THR A 329 -12.57 9.51 46.82
N GLY A 330 -11.55 9.75 45.95
CA GLY A 330 -10.07 9.67 46.16
C GLY A 330 -9.35 8.34 46.50
N PRO A 331 -7.98 8.28 46.49
CA PRO A 331 -6.99 9.22 45.98
C PRO A 331 -5.94 8.62 45.01
N SER A 332 -5.15 9.54 44.44
CA SER A 332 -4.02 9.40 43.52
C SER A 332 -2.81 8.61 44.05
N LEU A 333 -2.04 8.01 43.13
CA LEU A 333 -0.57 7.86 43.25
C LEU A 333 0.10 8.12 41.87
N TYR A 334 0.79 9.28 41.79
CA TYR A 334 2.12 9.60 41.23
C TYR A 334 2.71 8.77 40.06
N HIS A 335 3.49 9.30 39.11
CA HIS A 335 3.92 10.63 38.63
C HIS A 335 4.68 10.37 37.29
N PRO A 336 4.83 11.34 36.37
CA PRO A 336 5.57 11.19 35.12
C PRO A 336 7.07 11.51 35.31
N TYR A 337 7.96 10.81 34.60
CA TYR A 337 9.37 11.18 34.53
C TYR A 337 9.67 12.11 33.35
N SER A 338 10.50 13.09 33.67
CA SER A 338 10.84 14.28 32.91
C SER A 338 11.61 14.08 31.61
N ALA A 339 11.38 15.07 30.75
CA ALA A 339 12.16 15.53 29.62
C ALA A 339 13.69 15.39 29.76
N LEU A 340 14.29 14.81 28.71
CA LEU A 340 15.67 15.08 28.28
C LEU A 340 15.58 15.76 26.91
N GLN A 341 16.12 16.98 26.82
CA GLN A 341 16.34 17.69 25.56
C GLN A 341 17.28 16.87 24.65
N PRO A 342 17.13 17.01 23.33
CA PRO A 342 18.28 16.97 22.44
C PRO A 342 18.50 18.32 21.75
N SER A 343 19.77 18.70 21.74
CA SER A 343 20.43 19.83 21.10
C SER A 343 19.92 20.20 19.71
N ALA A 344 20.05 21.50 19.42
CA ALA A 344 19.81 22.13 18.14
C ALA A 344 20.44 21.34 16.96
N VAL A 345 19.60 20.94 16.02
CA VAL A 345 20.03 20.39 14.73
C VAL A 345 20.04 21.54 13.72
N GLN A 346 21.21 21.78 13.13
CA GLN A 346 21.44 22.82 12.13
C GLN A 346 20.51 22.62 10.92
N ALA A 347 19.86 23.70 10.49
CA ALA A 347 19.14 23.74 9.23
C ALA A 347 20.12 23.62 8.06
N VAL A 348 19.98 22.57 7.25
CA VAL A 348 20.70 22.43 5.98
C VAL A 348 19.92 23.19 4.91
N THR A 349 20.42 24.35 4.52
CA THR A 349 19.86 25.17 3.43
C THR A 349 20.40 24.64 2.09
N ILE A 350 19.54 24.07 1.26
CA ILE A 350 19.89 23.64 -0.11
C ILE A 350 19.82 24.88 -1.05
N PRO A 351 20.81 25.12 -1.95
CA PRO A 351 20.79 26.27 -2.85
C PRO A 351 19.73 26.12 -3.95
N GLY A 352 18.86 27.12 -4.11
CA GLY A 352 17.85 27.16 -5.17
C GLY A 352 18.33 27.89 -6.45
N PRO A 353 17.78 27.55 -7.64
CA PRO A 353 17.85 28.43 -8.80
C PRO A 353 16.55 29.23 -9.03
N LEU A 354 16.74 30.36 -9.70
CA LEU A 354 15.85 31.50 -10.04
C LEU A 354 14.48 31.18 -10.69
N PRO A 355 13.52 32.13 -10.66
CA PRO A 355 12.10 31.83 -10.83
C PRO A 355 11.67 31.76 -12.30
N ARG A 356 10.77 30.82 -12.59
CA ARG A 356 9.89 30.86 -13.77
C ARG A 356 8.47 30.60 -13.28
N GLN A 357 7.60 31.62 -13.39
CA GLN A 357 6.18 31.53 -13.11
C GLN A 357 5.50 30.61 -14.12
N ILE A 358 4.81 29.58 -13.65
CA ILE A 358 3.62 29.00 -14.31
C ILE A 358 2.70 28.48 -13.19
N GLY A 359 1.47 28.97 -13.15
CA GLY A 359 0.42 28.43 -12.28
C GLY A 359 -0.14 27.13 -12.84
N ALA A 360 -0.41 26.16 -11.97
CA ALA A 360 -1.15 24.96 -12.35
C ALA A 360 -2.01 24.50 -11.16
N GLU A 361 -3.32 24.57 -11.35
CA GLU A 361 -4.34 23.90 -10.54
C GLU A 361 -4.09 22.38 -10.59
N ALA A 362 -4.12 21.72 -9.43
CA ALA A 362 -4.18 20.28 -9.35
C ALA A 362 -5.60 19.82 -9.75
N ARG A 363 -5.74 19.18 -10.91
CA ARG A 363 -7.00 18.55 -11.35
C ARG A 363 -6.90 17.03 -11.28
N HIS A 364 -7.76 16.47 -10.42
CA HIS A 364 -8.46 15.19 -10.44
C HIS A 364 -7.70 13.88 -10.72
N CYS A 365 -7.63 13.07 -9.64
CA CYS A 365 -7.76 11.62 -9.50
C CYS A 365 -7.39 10.72 -10.68
N ILE A 366 -6.32 9.92 -10.49
CA ILE A 366 -6.09 8.69 -11.25
C ILE A 366 -7.07 7.63 -10.72
N SER A 367 -8.13 7.34 -11.46
CA SER A 367 -9.03 6.21 -11.16
C SER A 367 -8.34 4.90 -11.54
N MET A 368 -7.90 4.12 -10.56
CA MET A 368 -7.36 2.77 -10.78
C MET A 368 -8.26 1.72 -10.14
N ALA A 369 -8.77 0.80 -10.95
CA ALA A 369 -9.31 -0.47 -10.49
C ALA A 369 -8.12 -1.37 -10.13
N TYR A 370 -8.09 -1.86 -8.88
CA TYR A 370 -7.05 -2.77 -8.39
C TYR A 370 -7.03 -4.07 -9.20
N GLY A 371 -6.09 -4.17 -10.15
CA GLY A 371 -5.77 -5.41 -10.85
C GLY A 371 -4.76 -6.21 -10.03
N SER A 372 -5.23 -7.20 -9.27
CA SER A 372 -4.36 -8.18 -8.61
C SER A 372 -3.68 -9.07 -9.66
N SER A 373 -2.46 -8.72 -10.08
CA SER A 373 -1.61 -9.59 -10.91
C SER A 373 -0.32 -9.99 -10.20
N TYR A 374 -0.47 -10.63 -9.04
CA TYR A 374 0.59 -11.49 -8.49
C TYR A 374 0.11 -12.94 -8.57
N PHE A 375 0.35 -13.58 -9.71
CA PHE A 375 0.25 -15.03 -9.83
C PHE A 375 1.61 -15.65 -9.56
N SER A 376 1.68 -16.49 -8.53
CA SER A 376 2.75 -17.46 -8.34
C SER A 376 2.68 -18.47 -9.48
N GLY A 377 3.61 -18.38 -10.44
CA GLY A 377 3.69 -19.31 -11.57
C GLY A 377 4.20 -20.67 -11.12
N HIS A 378 3.32 -21.65 -10.97
CA HIS A 378 3.69 -23.06 -11.00
C HIS A 378 3.87 -23.50 -12.45
N HIS A 379 5.11 -23.80 -12.84
CA HIS A 379 5.39 -24.54 -14.07
C HIS A 379 6.00 -25.89 -13.73
N SER A 380 5.18 -26.93 -13.88
CA SER A 380 5.65 -28.30 -14.09
C SER A 380 6.07 -28.42 -15.55
N PHE A 381 7.33 -28.76 -15.82
CA PHE A 381 7.72 -29.27 -17.14
C PHE A 381 8.45 -30.61 -16.98
N PRO A 382 8.17 -31.57 -17.87
CA PRO A 382 8.75 -32.91 -17.83
C PRO A 382 10.21 -32.87 -18.29
N ALA A 383 11.01 -33.74 -17.69
CA ALA A 383 12.37 -34.05 -18.11
C ALA A 383 12.41 -34.58 -19.55
N GLY A 384 13.45 -34.19 -20.29
CA GLY A 384 13.75 -34.67 -21.64
C GLY A 384 15.16 -34.27 -22.07
N CYS A 385 16.09 -35.19 -21.83
CA CYS A 385 17.44 -35.43 -22.35
C CYS A 385 17.95 -34.56 -23.52
N PHE A 386 19.24 -34.19 -23.46
CA PHE A 386 20.26 -34.69 -24.39
C PHE A 386 21.68 -34.60 -23.80
N ASP A 387 22.43 -35.67 -24.03
CA ASP A 387 23.78 -35.97 -23.58
C ASP A 387 24.88 -35.03 -24.09
N ARG A 388 25.93 -34.90 -23.27
CA ARG A 388 27.30 -35.29 -23.68
C ARG A 388 28.15 -35.69 -22.48
#